data_AF-A0A415CE73-F1
#
_entry.id   AF-A0A415CE73-F1
#
_cell.length_a   1.000
_cell.length_b   1.000
_cell.length_c   1.000
_cell.angle_alpha   90.00
_cell.angle_beta   90.00
_cell.angle_gamma   90.00
#
_symmetry.space_group_name_H-M   'P 1'
#
loop_
_entity.id
_entity.type
_entity.pdbx_description
1 polymer ?
#
loop_
_entity_poly.entity_id
_entity_poly.type
_entity_poly.pdbx_seq_one_letter_code
_entity_poly.pdbx_strand_id
1 'polypeptide(L)'
;MASSKLSAAEVLKLLSAESYVKRMSIDRPKTQEALLDRMVLYKLLVKEINGLYSITNLGAICFAEKLSNFPSLARRAFRIVRYADDSRLFTEKRIRLGSGLCR
;
A
#
# COMPACT_ATOMS: atom_id res chain seq x y z
N MET A 1 10.42 -0.66 -4.96
CA MET A 1 9.01 -0.73 -5.40
C MET A 1 8.35 -1.94 -4.80
N ALA A 2 7.06 -1.81 -4.49
CA ALA A 2 6.23 -2.91 -4.01
C ALA A 2 5.62 -3.69 -5.17
N SER A 3 5.18 -2.99 -6.22
CA SER A 3 4.71 -3.53 -7.50
C SER A 3 5.02 -2.57 -8.64
N SER A 4 5.12 -3.06 -9.88
CA SER A 4 5.55 -2.30 -11.06
C SER A 4 4.75 -2.69 -12.30
N LYS A 5 4.75 -1.80 -13.31
CA LYS A 5 4.10 -2.00 -14.63
C LYS A 5 2.58 -2.18 -14.53
N LEU A 6 1.92 -1.31 -13.76
CA LEU A 6 0.48 -1.37 -13.52
C LEU A 6 -0.26 -0.29 -14.32
N SER A 7 -1.43 -0.64 -14.83
CA SER A 7 -2.40 0.33 -15.34
C SER A 7 -3.04 1.15 -14.21
N ALA A 8 -3.64 2.29 -14.56
CA ALA A 8 -4.40 3.12 -13.63
C ALA A 8 -5.47 2.32 -12.86
N ALA A 9 -6.21 1.45 -13.57
CA ALA A 9 -7.25 0.62 -12.98
C ALA A 9 -6.68 -0.42 -11.98
N GLU A 10 -5.52 -1.01 -12.28
CA GLU A 10 -4.86 -1.95 -11.37
C GLU A 10 -4.34 -1.27 -10.11
N VAL A 11 -3.79 -0.06 -10.24
CA VAL A 11 -3.36 0.73 -9.08
C VAL A 11 -4.54 1.01 -8.15
N LEU A 12 -5.68 1.44 -8.69
CA LEU A 12 -6.88 1.74 -7.90
C LEU A 12 -7.57 0.50 -7.31
N LYS A 13 -7.26 -0.70 -7.81
CA LYS A 13 -7.67 -1.98 -7.17
C LYS A 13 -6.75 -2.36 -6.01
N LEU A 14 -5.46 -2.00 -6.09
CA LEU A 14 -4.46 -2.35 -5.09
C LEU A 14 -4.38 -1.34 -3.95
N LEU A 15 -4.61 -0.06 -4.26
CA LEU A 15 -4.60 1.05 -3.32
C LEU A 15 -6.01 1.63 -3.15
N SER A 16 -6.39 1.86 -1.89
CA SER A 16 -7.69 2.38 -1.53
C SER A 16 -7.78 3.88 -1.81
N ALA A 17 -8.46 4.27 -2.89
CA ALA A 17 -8.73 5.67 -3.23
C ALA A 17 -9.51 6.39 -2.11
N GLU A 18 -10.49 5.70 -1.51
CA GLU A 18 -11.29 6.25 -0.42
C GLU A 18 -10.44 6.54 0.82
N SER A 19 -9.59 5.59 1.23
CA SER A 19 -8.69 5.78 2.36
C SER A 19 -7.69 6.91 2.11
N TYR A 20 -7.21 7.08 0.87
CA TYR A 20 -6.32 8.17 0.49
C TYR A 20 -7.01 9.53 0.66
N VAL A 21 -8.20 9.71 0.08
CA VAL A 21 -8.97 10.96 0.17
C VAL A 21 -9.30 11.29 1.63
N LYS A 22 -9.77 10.29 2.38
CA LYS A 22 -10.15 10.46 3.80
C LYS A 22 -8.96 10.85 4.67
N ARG A 23 -7.79 10.23 4.48
CA ARG A 23 -6.60 10.49 5.32
C ARG A 23 -5.87 11.77 4.93
N MET A 24 -5.82 12.09 3.64
CA MET A 24 -5.14 13.30 3.16
C MET A 24 -6.00 14.57 3.33
N SER A 25 -7.26 14.44 3.76
CA SER A 25 -8.20 15.57 3.91
C SER A 25 -8.28 16.44 2.66
N ILE A 26 -8.22 15.81 1.49
CA ILE A 26 -8.30 16.48 0.20
C ILE A 26 -9.73 16.44 -0.33
N ASP A 27 -10.11 17.49 -1.05
CA ASP A 27 -11.34 17.44 -1.84
C ASP A 27 -11.27 16.29 -2.84
N ARG A 28 -12.38 15.57 -2.98
CA ARG A 28 -12.45 14.41 -3.87
C ARG A 28 -12.08 14.84 -5.29
N PRO A 29 -11.01 14.30 -5.88
CA PRO A 29 -10.62 14.67 -7.23
C PRO A 29 -11.71 14.28 -8.23
N LYS A 30 -11.90 15.12 -9.25
CA LYS A 30 -12.97 14.95 -10.25
C LYS A 30 -12.70 13.82 -11.25
N THR A 31 -11.44 13.42 -11.42
CA THR A 31 -11.03 12.36 -12.35
C THR A 31 -10.03 11.39 -11.71
N GLN A 32 -9.93 10.19 -12.29
CA GLN A 32 -8.97 9.18 -11.83
C GLN A 32 -7.53 9.62 -12.09
N GLU A 33 -7.25 10.32 -13.18
CA GLU A 33 -5.91 10.83 -13.49
C GLU A 33 -5.45 11.85 -12.43
N ALA A 34 -6.33 12.78 -12.04
CA ALA A 34 -6.00 13.78 -11.03
C ALA A 34 -5.68 13.15 -9.66
N LEU A 35 -6.37 12.04 -9.32
CA LEU A 35 -6.05 11.26 -8.12
C LEU A 35 -4.66 10.62 -8.22
N LEU A 36 -4.36 9.96 -9.34
CA LEU A 36 -3.08 9.29 -9.56
C LEU A 36 -1.91 10.29 -9.60
N ASP A 37 -2.08 11.43 -10.26
CA ASP A 37 -1.06 12.48 -10.33
C ASP A 37 -0.78 13.07 -8.92
N ARG A 38 -1.80 13.21 -8.07
CA ARG A 38 -1.60 13.55 -6.66
C ARG A 38 -0.82 12.46 -5.93
N MET A 39 -1.15 11.18 -6.11
CA MET A 39 -0.41 10.08 -5.49
C MET A 39 1.05 10.02 -5.96
N VAL A 40 1.34 10.39 -7.21
CA VAL A 40 2.70 10.57 -7.74
C VAL A 40 3.42 11.74 -7.05
N LEU A 41 2.74 12.88 -6.87
CA LEU A 41 3.29 14.04 -6.16
C LEU A 41 3.75 13.69 -4.73
N TYR A 42 2.96 12.88 -4.02
CA TYR A 42 3.32 12.39 -2.68
C TYR A 42 4.25 11.17 -2.69
N LYS A 43 4.82 10.79 -3.83
CA LYS A 43 5.75 9.66 -4.00
C LYS A 43 5.17 8.31 -3.56
N LEU A 44 3.85 8.16 -3.59
CA LEU A 44 3.16 6.88 -3.38
C LEU A 44 3.21 6.02 -4.65
N LEU A 45 3.24 6.70 -5.80
CA LEU A 45 3.36 6.11 -7.12
C LEU A 45 4.55 6.72 -7.87
N VAL A 46 5.08 5.99 -8.83
CA VAL A 46 5.98 6.49 -9.87
C VAL A 46 5.29 6.28 -11.21
N LYS A 47 5.19 7.34 -12.01
CA LYS A 47 4.67 7.28 -13.38
C LYS A 47 5.83 6.98 -14.33
N GLU A 48 5.72 5.90 -15.08
CA GLU A 48 6.72 5.44 -16.03
C GLU A 48 6.50 6.11 -17.40
N ILE A 49 7.53 6.09 -18.25
CA ILE A 49 7.52 6.74 -19.58
C ILE A 49 6.42 6.14 -20.49
N ASN A 50 6.09 4.86 -20.31
CA ASN A 50 5.07 4.14 -21.09
C ASN A 50 3.63 4.36 -20.57
N GLY A 51 3.42 5.28 -19.63
CA GLY A 51 2.10 5.56 -19.04
C GLY A 51 1.64 4.56 -17.98
N LEU A 52 2.48 3.57 -17.64
CA LEU A 52 2.23 2.67 -16.51
C LEU A 52 2.67 3.30 -15.20
N TYR A 53 2.26 2.67 -14.11
CA TYR A 53 2.57 3.08 -12.75
C TYR A 53 3.31 1.98 -11.99
N SER A 54 4.17 2.43 -11.09
CA SER A 54 4.84 1.60 -10.10
C SER A 54 4.43 2.06 -8.70
N ILE A 55 3.98 1.12 -7.87
CA ILE A 55 3.60 1.40 -6.47
C ILE A 55 4.87 1.36 -5.62
N THR A 56 5.14 2.45 -4.89
CA THR A 56 6.28 2.49 -3.97
C THR A 56 6.00 1.66 -2.72
N ASN A 57 7.06 1.28 -1.99
CA ASN A 57 6.87 0.57 -0.72
C ASN A 57 6.05 1.41 0.27
N LEU A 58 6.26 2.73 0.27
CA LEU A 58 5.49 3.67 1.07
C LEU A 58 4.01 3.68 0.67
N GLY A 59 3.71 3.78 -0.64
CA GLY A 59 2.33 3.75 -1.15
C GLY A 59 1.57 2.51 -0.70
N ALA A 60 2.20 1.34 -0.83
CA ALA A 60 1.62 0.08 -0.39
C ALA A 60 1.43 0.01 1.15
N ILE A 61 2.39 0.46 1.95
CA ILE A 61 2.26 0.42 3.42
C ILE A 61 1.15 1.37 3.90
N CYS A 62 1.01 2.55 3.28
CA CYS A 62 0.06 3.56 3.73
C CYS A 62 -1.38 3.30 3.28
N PHE A 63 -1.57 2.79 2.05
CA PHE A 63 -2.88 2.78 1.39
C PHE A 63 -3.24 1.47 0.69
N ALA A 64 -2.50 0.37 0.88
CA ALA A 64 -2.90 -0.92 0.34
C ALA A 64 -4.26 -1.37 0.89
N GLU A 65 -5.13 -1.87 0.01
CA GLU A 65 -6.35 -2.57 0.40
C GLU A 65 -6.01 -3.83 1.23
N LYS A 66 -5.00 -4.58 0.76
CA LYS A 66 -4.44 -5.74 1.47
C LYS A 66 -2.93 -5.76 1.31
N LEU A 67 -2.18 -5.68 2.41
CA LEU A 67 -0.72 -5.80 2.35
C LEU A 67 -0.25 -7.14 1.77
N SER A 68 -1.06 -8.21 1.89
CA SER A 68 -0.79 -9.52 1.29
C SER A 68 -0.69 -9.50 -0.23
N ASN A 69 -1.23 -8.47 -0.90
CA ASN A 69 -1.12 -8.31 -2.36
C ASN A 69 0.29 -7.89 -2.80
N PHE A 70 1.17 -7.55 -1.85
CA PHE A 70 2.53 -7.08 -2.11
C PHE A 70 3.57 -8.07 -1.53
N PRO A 71 3.85 -9.19 -2.23
CA PRO A 71 4.77 -10.23 -1.74
C PRO A 71 6.20 -9.73 -1.53
N SER A 72 6.61 -8.69 -2.26
CA SER A 72 7.90 -8.02 -2.10
C SER A 72 8.08 -7.38 -0.72
N LEU A 73 6.99 -6.96 -0.06
CA LEU A 73 7.01 -6.43 1.30
C LEU A 73 7.09 -7.56 2.33
N ALA A 74 6.44 -8.70 2.09
CA ALA A 74 6.42 -9.83 3.04
C ALA A 74 7.82 -10.38 3.34
N ARG A 75 8.75 -10.31 2.39
CA ARG A 75 10.15 -10.74 2.58
C ARG A 75 11.01 -9.75 3.38
N ARG A 76 10.57 -8.50 3.53
CA ARG A 76 11.25 -7.49 4.35
C ARG A 76 10.55 -7.49 5.69
N ALA A 77 11.03 -8.29 6.65
CA ALA A 77 10.38 -8.54 7.93
C ALA A 77 10.00 -7.26 8.69
N PHE A 78 8.83 -6.69 8.38
CA PHE A 78 8.25 -5.57 9.11
C PHE A 78 7.46 -6.16 10.27
N ARG A 79 7.90 -5.90 11.51
CA ARG A 79 7.14 -6.28 12.71
C ARG A 79 6.11 -5.19 12.95
N ILE A 80 4.83 -5.53 12.82
CA ILE A 80 3.73 -4.65 13.22
C ILE A 80 3.55 -4.84 14.73
N VAL A 81 3.84 -3.80 15.52
CA VAL A 81 3.51 -3.77 16.95
C VAL A 81 2.22 -3.00 17.08
N ARG A 82 1.13 -3.70 17.42
CA ARG A 82 -0.15 -3.08 17.73
C ARG A 82 -0.17 -2.77 19.22
N TYR A 83 -0.15 -1.49 19.55
CA TYR A 83 -0.33 -1.06 20.93
C TYR A 83 -1.83 -1.09 21.21
N ALA A 84 -2.27 -2.02 22.06
CA ALA A 84 -3.55 -1.91 22.73
C ALA A 84 -3.33 -0.95 23.90
N ASP A 85 -4.00 0.20 23.83
CA ASP A 85 -4.27 1.21 24.88
C ASP A 85 -3.28 1.34 26.06
N ASP A 86 -2.68 2.53 26.23
CA ASP A 86 -1.76 3.14 27.24
C ASP A 86 -1.04 2.34 28.35
N SER A 87 -1.26 1.04 28.51
CA SER A 87 -0.57 0.17 29.44
C SER A 87 0.58 -0.53 28.72
N ARG A 88 1.80 -0.10 29.07
CA ARG A 88 3.05 -0.77 28.71
C ARG A 88 2.92 -2.28 28.94
N LEU A 89 3.24 -3.05 27.90
CA LEU A 89 3.50 -4.51 27.88
C LEU A 89 2.32 -5.43 27.53
N PHE A 90 1.87 -5.41 26.27
CA PHE A 90 1.25 -6.62 25.70
C PHE A 90 1.75 -6.88 24.27
N THR A 91 2.51 -7.97 24.11
CA THR A 91 2.89 -8.53 22.82
C THR A 91 1.78 -9.47 22.37
N GLU A 92 0.90 -9.01 21.47
CA GLU A 92 -0.14 -9.89 20.91
C GLU A 92 0.12 -10.30 19.45
N LYS A 93 0.23 -11.62 19.31
CA LYS A 93 0.06 -12.49 18.13
C LYS A 93 0.94 -12.26 16.90
N ARG A 94 1.98 -13.09 16.85
CA ARG A 94 2.78 -13.45 15.68
C ARG A 94 1.88 -14.04 14.57
N ILE A 95 1.54 -13.26 13.54
CA ILE A 95 0.98 -13.81 12.30
C ILE A 95 2.10 -14.61 11.61
N ARG A 96 2.00 -15.94 11.63
CA ARG A 96 2.86 -16.80 10.80
C ARG A 96 2.28 -16.82 9.38
N LEU A 97 2.85 -16.06 8.44
CA LEU A 97 2.77 -16.43 7.04
C LEU A 97 3.80 -17.54 6.79
N GLY A 98 3.44 -18.76 7.18
CA GLY A 98 4.22 -19.96 6.95
C GLY A 98 3.95 -20.51 5.55
N SER A 99 5.01 -20.50 4.75
CA SER A 99 5.24 -21.26 3.53
C SER A 99 4.57 -22.64 3.49
N GLY A 100 3.76 -22.88 2.46
CA GLY A 100 3.29 -24.21 2.08
C GLY A 100 4.36 -24.95 1.27
N LEU A 101 4.84 -26.04 1.88
CA LEU A 101 5.42 -27.28 1.36
C LEU A 101 5.98 -27.34 -0.08
N CYS A 102 7.27 -27.64 -0.17
CA CYS A 102 7.76 -28.59 -1.18
C CYS A 102 7.15 -29.98 -0.88
N ARG A 103 6.52 -30.58 -1.89
CA ARG A 103 6.45 -32.03 -2.08
C ARG A 103 7.10 -32.35 -3.41
#